data_AF-A0A7G1NJ22-F1
#
_entry.id   AF-A0A7G1NJ22-F1
#
_cell.length_a   1.000
_cell.length_b   1.000
_cell.length_c   1.000
_cell.angle_alpha   90.00
_cell.angle_beta   90.00
_cell.angle_gamma   90.00
#
_symmetry.space_group_name_H-M   'P 1'
#
loop_
_entity.id
_entity.type
_entity.pdbx_description
1 polymer ?
#
loop_
_entity_poly.entity_id
_entity_poly.type
_entity_poly.pdbx_seq_one_letter_code
_entity_poly.pdbx_strand_id
1 'polypeptide(L)'
;MTSRSKQRVISERLGIHSEAGEWCTIDKIPQPPAEVLQAAGSPRLRPGRLRPLGMVGAVLAVPFMPLLMLLTLLSNMEEAFKRALATKGEKERLRAADEDDRRRDAIIAEQGLDRVFDGNWQGSAGQFLLQWYSHSTHHQRLVLATEDGILLAAPPQRVTVGREKAMQIVARLPAGEALLVDPFSGAYETRMLLLRFRDGSWLRVDTEELRSDLHTYLLRQPLPDN
;
A
#
# COMPACT_ATOMS: atom_id res chain seq x y z
N MET A 1 -2.94 6.14 14.47
CA MET A 1 -2.33 5.99 15.80
C MET A 1 -1.96 4.52 15.92
N THR A 2 -0.75 4.13 15.52
CA THR A 2 -0.36 2.72 15.51
C THR A 2 -0.63 2.08 16.84
N SER A 3 -1.39 0.98 16.84
CA SER A 3 -1.78 0.32 18.09
C SER A 3 -0.52 0.07 18.92
N ARG A 4 -0.61 0.27 20.24
CA ARG A 4 0.55 0.17 21.15
C ARG A 4 1.29 -1.17 21.00
N SER A 5 0.59 -2.23 20.61
CA SER A 5 1.20 -3.54 20.30
C SER A 5 1.97 -3.54 18.98
N LYS A 6 1.45 -2.95 17.89
CA LYS A 6 2.17 -2.79 16.62
C LYS A 6 3.46 -1.97 16.81
N GLN A 7 3.39 -0.83 17.52
CA GLN A 7 4.58 0.01 17.82
C GLN A 7 5.65 -0.73 18.62
N ARG A 8 5.24 -1.50 19.63
CA ARG A 8 6.16 -2.26 20.47
C ARG A 8 6.93 -3.30 19.65
N VAL A 9 6.27 -4.04 18.76
CA VAL A 9 6.94 -5.02 17.89
C VAL A 9 7.93 -4.35 16.95
N ILE A 10 7.58 -3.19 16.38
CA ILE A 10 8.45 -2.41 15.49
C ILE A 10 9.70 -1.94 16.25
N SER A 11 9.51 -1.33 17.42
CA SER A 11 10.60 -0.83 18.25
C SER A 11 11.52 -1.96 18.75
N GLU A 12 10.95 -3.05 19.25
CA GLU A 12 11.72 -4.22 19.71
C GLU A 12 12.51 -4.88 18.59
N ARG A 13 12.02 -4.88 17.35
CA ARG A 13 12.69 -5.55 16.22
C ARG A 13 13.67 -4.68 15.44
N LEU A 14 13.29 -3.45 15.16
CA LEU A 14 14.08 -2.57 14.30
C LEU A 14 14.89 -1.54 15.09
N GLY A 15 14.68 -1.43 16.40
CA GLY A 15 15.35 -0.43 17.25
C GLY A 15 14.97 1.00 16.88
N ILE A 16 13.80 1.19 16.28
CA ILE A 16 13.35 2.47 15.71
C ILE A 16 12.10 2.95 16.45
N HIS A 17 12.08 4.26 16.72
CA HIS A 17 10.86 4.96 17.10
C HIS A 17 10.17 5.48 15.85
N SER A 18 8.92 5.04 15.62
CA SER A 18 8.09 5.45 14.49
C SER A 18 6.82 6.12 14.99
N GLU A 19 6.44 7.22 14.36
CA GLU A 19 5.22 7.97 14.68
C GLU A 19 3.98 7.28 14.13
N ALA A 20 4.12 6.67 12.95
CA ALA A 20 3.13 5.81 12.34
C ALA A 20 3.79 4.77 11.43
N GLY A 21 3.07 3.69 11.14
CA GLY A 21 3.56 2.63 10.28
C GLY A 21 2.45 1.75 9.74
N GLU A 22 2.55 1.36 8.47
CA GLU A 22 1.61 0.44 7.85
C GLU A 22 2.27 -0.44 6.77
N TRP A 23 1.79 -1.67 6.65
CA TRP A 23 2.16 -2.53 5.53
C TRP A 23 1.57 -2.00 4.24
N CYS A 24 2.44 -1.72 3.29
CA CYS A 24 2.12 -1.18 2.00
C CYS A 24 2.55 -2.12 0.87
N THR A 25 1.79 -2.11 -0.21
CA THR A 25 2.09 -2.76 -1.49
C THR A 25 2.32 -1.70 -2.56
N ILE A 26 2.98 -2.10 -3.63
CA ILE A 26 2.91 -1.38 -4.90
C ILE A 26 2.17 -2.26 -5.90
N ASP A 27 1.55 -1.64 -6.89
CA ASP A 27 1.05 -2.37 -8.05
C ASP A 27 2.23 -2.91 -8.90
N LYS A 28 1.91 -3.66 -9.94
CA LYS A 28 2.87 -4.23 -10.88
C LYS A 28 3.80 -3.15 -11.43
N ILE A 29 5.10 -3.35 -11.20
CA ILE A 29 6.15 -2.52 -11.80
C ILE A 29 6.06 -2.65 -13.34
N PRO A 30 5.87 -1.54 -14.08
CA PRO A 30 5.85 -1.56 -15.54
C PRO A 30 7.22 -1.96 -16.10
N GLN A 31 7.26 -2.43 -17.34
CA GLN A 31 8.52 -2.81 -17.98
C GLN A 31 9.33 -1.53 -18.29
N PRO A 32 10.56 -1.38 -17.75
CA PRO A 32 11.42 -0.25 -18.08
C PRO A 32 11.96 -0.38 -19.52
N PRO A 33 12.35 0.74 -20.15
CA PRO A 33 13.11 0.76 -21.40
C PRO A 33 14.36 -0.12 -21.32
N ALA A 34 14.79 -0.66 -22.45
CA ALA A 34 15.90 -1.60 -22.51
C ALA A 34 17.20 -0.96 -21.99
N GLU A 35 17.44 0.32 -22.31
CA GLU A 35 18.65 1.04 -21.87
C GLU A 35 18.67 1.19 -20.34
N VAL A 36 17.52 1.54 -19.75
CA VAL A 36 17.35 1.66 -18.29
C VAL A 36 17.54 0.31 -17.60
N LEU A 37 16.96 -0.75 -18.16
CA LEU A 37 17.07 -2.10 -17.61
C LEU A 37 18.52 -2.61 -17.62
N GLN A 38 19.25 -2.34 -18.71
CA GLN A 38 20.66 -2.69 -18.84
C GLN A 38 21.53 -1.89 -17.86
N ALA A 39 21.32 -0.58 -17.78
CA ALA A 39 22.04 0.29 -16.85
C ALA A 39 21.83 -0.13 -15.38
N ALA A 40 20.63 -0.58 -15.03
CA ALA A 40 20.30 -1.04 -13.69
C ALA A 40 20.76 -2.48 -13.38
N GLY A 41 21.42 -3.18 -14.32
CA GLY A 41 21.98 -4.51 -14.08
C GLY A 41 20.93 -5.62 -13.97
N SER A 42 19.85 -5.55 -14.75
CA SER A 42 18.74 -6.52 -14.73
C SER A 42 18.04 -6.65 -13.35
N PRO A 43 17.45 -5.55 -12.84
CA PRO A 43 16.77 -5.54 -11.55
C PRO A 43 15.59 -6.51 -11.50
N ARG A 44 15.25 -6.96 -10.29
CA ARG A 44 14.02 -7.75 -10.08
C ARG A 44 12.83 -6.81 -10.10
N LEU A 45 11.95 -7.00 -11.08
CA LEU A 45 10.71 -6.20 -11.23
C LEU A 45 9.47 -6.88 -10.63
N ARG A 46 9.65 -8.06 -10.02
CA ARG A 46 8.55 -8.84 -9.46
C ARG A 46 8.93 -9.37 -8.08
N PRO A 47 7.93 -9.54 -7.19
CA PRO A 47 8.17 -10.21 -5.92
C PRO A 47 8.62 -11.65 -6.15
N GLY A 48 9.31 -12.18 -5.14
CA GLY A 48 9.74 -13.58 -5.12
C GLY A 48 8.56 -14.53 -5.18
N ARG A 49 8.81 -15.74 -5.65
CA ARG A 49 7.85 -16.82 -5.54
C ARG A 49 7.76 -17.22 -4.07
N LEU A 50 6.55 -17.54 -3.60
CA LEU A 50 6.40 -18.22 -2.33
C LEU A 50 7.08 -19.58 -2.45
N ARG A 51 7.89 -19.96 -1.45
CA ARG A 51 8.23 -21.37 -1.30
C ARG A 51 6.91 -22.12 -1.11
N PRO A 52 6.63 -23.17 -1.89
CA PRO A 52 5.42 -23.95 -1.68
C PRO A 52 5.53 -24.59 -0.30
N LEU A 53 4.88 -23.98 0.71
CA LEU A 53 4.56 -24.66 1.96
C LEU A 53 3.52 -25.71 1.56
N GLY A 54 4.01 -26.92 1.35
CA GLY A 54 3.35 -27.98 0.60
C GLY A 54 1.95 -28.30 1.11
N MET A 55 1.02 -28.48 0.17
CA MET A 55 -0.15 -29.39 0.14
C MET A 55 -1.08 -29.58 1.36
N VAL A 56 -0.72 -29.19 2.58
CA VAL A 56 -1.47 -29.49 3.82
C VAL A 56 -2.61 -28.48 4.05
N GLY A 57 -2.43 -27.21 3.66
CA GLY A 57 -3.47 -26.19 3.83
C GLY A 57 -4.63 -26.31 2.82
N ALA A 58 -4.37 -26.79 1.61
CA ALA A 58 -5.38 -26.91 0.56
C ALA A 58 -6.42 -28.01 0.87
N VAL A 59 -5.99 -29.14 1.44
CA VAL A 59 -6.88 -30.25 1.80
C VAL A 59 -7.86 -29.86 2.92
N LEU A 60 -7.45 -28.97 3.84
CA LEU A 60 -8.29 -28.48 4.93
C LEU A 60 -9.35 -27.46 4.49
N ALA A 61 -9.09 -26.67 3.44
CA ALA A 61 -10.01 -25.64 2.97
C ALA A 61 -11.12 -26.17 2.05
N VAL A 62 -10.85 -27.24 1.29
CA VAL A 62 -11.81 -27.85 0.35
C VAL A 62 -13.19 -28.17 0.96
N PRO A 63 -13.31 -28.78 2.17
CA PRO A 63 -14.63 -29.05 2.75
C PRO A 63 -15.38 -27.78 3.20
N PHE A 64 -14.69 -26.67 3.44
CA PHE A 64 -15.32 -25.41 3.88
C PHE A 64 -15.67 -24.46 2.72
N MET A 65 -15.14 -24.69 1.51
CA MET A 65 -15.47 -23.91 0.32
C MET A 65 -16.98 -23.81 0.01
N PRO A 66 -17.79 -24.89 0.04
CA PRO A 66 -19.23 -24.76 -0.22
C PRO A 66 -19.94 -23.91 0.83
N LEU A 67 -19.50 -23.97 2.10
CA LEU A 67 -20.06 -23.14 3.18
C LEU A 67 -19.69 -21.66 2.97
N LEU A 68 -18.46 -21.36 2.59
CA LEU A 68 -18.01 -20.00 2.29
C LEU A 68 -18.75 -19.43 1.06
N MET A 69 -18.93 -20.23 -0.01
CA MET A 69 -19.73 -19.82 -1.17
C MET A 69 -21.17 -19.49 -0.76
N LEU A 70 -21.80 -20.33 0.06
CA LEU A 70 -23.16 -20.09 0.54
C LEU A 70 -23.26 -18.79 1.35
N LEU A 71 -22.30 -18.56 2.27
CA LEU A 71 -22.25 -17.32 3.05
C LEU A 71 -22.08 -16.08 2.17
N THR A 72 -21.18 -16.13 1.18
CA THR A 72 -21.01 -15.00 0.24
C THR A 72 -22.23 -14.74 -0.63
N LEU A 73 -22.93 -15.80 -1.07
CA LEU A 73 -24.17 -15.67 -1.84
C LEU A 73 -25.27 -15.01 -1.02
N LEU A 74 -25.39 -15.41 0.26
CA LEU A 74 -26.36 -14.84 1.20
C LEU A 74 -26.05 -13.36 1.49
N SER A 75 -24.78 -13.00 1.70
CA SER A 75 -24.37 -11.60 1.89
C SER A 75 -24.69 -10.73 0.67
N ASN A 76 -24.42 -11.23 -0.55
CA ASN A 76 -24.74 -10.50 -1.78
C ASN A 76 -26.25 -10.33 -1.99
N MET A 77 -27.06 -11.34 -1.66
CA MET A 77 -28.52 -11.22 -1.68
C MET A 77 -29.02 -10.22 -0.64
N GLU A 78 -28.45 -10.23 0.57
CA GLU A 78 -28.82 -9.30 1.63
C GLU A 78 -28.48 -7.85 1.27
N GLU A 79 -27.31 -7.60 0.67
CA GLU A 79 -26.94 -6.28 0.16
C GLU A 79 -27.84 -5.82 -0.98
N ALA A 80 -28.21 -6.71 -1.91
CA ALA A 80 -29.14 -6.40 -2.99
C ALA A 80 -30.55 -6.09 -2.45
N PHE A 81 -31.01 -6.83 -1.44
CA PHE A 81 -32.30 -6.61 -0.79
C PHE A 81 -32.31 -5.32 0.04
N LYS A 82 -31.22 -5.02 0.75
CA LYS A 82 -31.01 -3.75 1.46
C LYS A 82 -31.01 -2.56 0.50
N ARG A 83 -30.33 -2.65 -0.65
CA ARG A 83 -30.40 -1.61 -1.71
C ARG A 83 -31.81 -1.47 -2.29
N ALA A 84 -32.55 -2.56 -2.44
CA ALA A 84 -33.90 -2.54 -2.98
C ALA A 84 -34.94 -1.93 -2.00
N LEU A 85 -34.84 -2.28 -0.72
CA LEU A 85 -35.69 -1.78 0.36
C LEU A 85 -35.17 -0.48 1.00
N ALA A 86 -34.03 0.04 0.56
CA ALA A 86 -33.43 1.26 1.05
C ALA A 86 -34.47 2.38 1.06
N THR A 87 -34.69 2.95 2.24
CA THR A 87 -35.57 4.10 2.42
C THR A 87 -35.07 5.29 1.60
N LYS A 88 -35.93 6.28 1.32
CA LYS A 88 -35.57 7.43 0.46
C LYS A 88 -34.27 8.13 0.91
N GLY A 89 -34.06 8.27 2.22
CA GLY A 89 -32.84 8.85 2.80
C GLY A 89 -31.60 7.95 2.66
N GLU A 90 -31.74 6.63 2.61
CA GLU A 90 -30.63 5.70 2.40
C GLU A 90 -30.22 5.65 0.92
N LYS A 91 -31.18 5.79 0.00
CA LYS A 91 -30.89 5.99 -1.44
C LYS A 91 -30.17 7.31 -1.71
N GLU A 92 -30.50 8.38 -0.99
CA GLU A 92 -29.78 9.66 -1.09
C GLU A 92 -28.33 9.54 -0.59
N ARG A 93 -28.09 8.82 0.51
CA ARG A 93 -26.73 8.53 1.00
C ARG A 93 -25.91 7.70 0.01
N LEU A 94 -26.51 6.67 -0.58
CA LEU A 94 -25.85 5.85 -1.60
C LEU A 94 -25.47 6.67 -2.84
N ARG A 95 -26.36 7.57 -3.29
CA ARG A 95 -26.05 8.47 -4.42
C ARG A 95 -24.93 9.45 -4.10
N ALA A 96 -24.90 10.00 -2.88
CA ALA A 96 -23.81 10.87 -2.45
C ALA A 96 -22.47 10.12 -2.41
N ALA A 97 -22.45 8.89 -1.89
CA ALA A 97 -21.28 8.04 -1.90
C ALA A 97 -20.80 7.71 -3.34
N ASP A 98 -21.72 7.36 -4.23
CA ASP A 98 -21.40 7.11 -5.66
C ASP A 98 -20.83 8.36 -6.34
N GLU A 99 -21.31 9.55 -5.98
CA GLU A 99 -20.80 10.81 -6.51
C GLU A 99 -19.40 11.14 -5.99
N ASP A 100 -19.14 10.92 -4.70
CA ASP A 100 -17.82 11.09 -4.10
C ASP A 100 -16.81 10.10 -4.69
N ASP A 101 -17.19 8.84 -4.91
CA ASP A 101 -16.35 7.85 -5.60
C ASP A 101 -16.01 8.31 -7.03
N ARG A 102 -16.99 8.82 -7.79
CA ARG A 102 -16.73 9.36 -9.13
C ARG A 102 -15.78 10.55 -9.12
N ARG A 103 -15.92 11.46 -8.14
CA ARG A 103 -15.02 12.61 -7.99
C ARG A 103 -13.61 12.16 -7.66
N ARG A 104 -13.45 11.20 -6.74
CA ARG A 104 -12.16 10.59 -6.41
C ARG A 104 -11.53 9.97 -7.65
N ASP A 105 -12.28 9.17 -8.40
CA ASP A 105 -11.77 8.47 -9.59
C ASP A 105 -11.40 9.45 -10.71
N ALA A 106 -12.14 10.56 -10.85
CA ALA A 106 -11.77 11.65 -11.76
C ALA A 106 -10.44 12.30 -11.37
N ILE A 107 -10.21 12.58 -10.08
CA ILE A 107 -8.93 13.11 -9.56
C ILE A 107 -7.79 12.13 -9.83
N ILE A 108 -8.01 10.83 -9.59
CA ILE A 108 -7.02 9.78 -9.87
C ILE A 108 -6.62 9.80 -11.35
N ALA A 109 -7.60 9.87 -12.25
CA ALA A 109 -7.35 9.89 -13.69
C ALA A 109 -6.66 11.18 -14.15
N GLU A 110 -7.11 12.34 -13.65
CA GLU A 110 -6.54 13.65 -13.99
C GLU A 110 -5.07 13.77 -13.56
N GLN A 111 -4.75 13.27 -12.38
CA GLN A 111 -3.38 13.31 -11.82
C GLN A 111 -2.53 12.11 -12.25
N GLY A 112 -3.07 11.15 -13.02
CA GLY A 112 -2.37 9.95 -13.45
C GLY A 112 -2.00 8.98 -12.33
N LEU A 113 -2.70 9.04 -11.19
CA LEU A 113 -2.47 8.21 -10.00
C LEU A 113 -3.00 6.77 -10.16
N ASP A 114 -3.60 6.46 -11.31
CA ASP A 114 -3.92 5.10 -11.74
C ASP A 114 -2.66 4.28 -12.00
N ARG A 115 -1.52 4.94 -12.22
CA ARG A 115 -0.21 4.31 -12.43
C ARG A 115 0.51 4.09 -11.11
N VAL A 116 1.40 3.11 -11.09
CA VAL A 116 2.26 2.87 -9.92
C VAL A 116 3.25 4.01 -9.69
N PHE A 117 3.68 4.72 -10.72
CA PHE A 117 4.63 5.84 -10.63
C PHE A 117 4.46 6.78 -11.83
N ASP A 118 5.11 7.93 -11.77
CA ASP A 118 5.02 9.02 -12.76
C ASP A 118 5.51 8.71 -14.18
N GLY A 119 6.18 7.56 -14.39
CA GLY A 119 6.74 7.16 -15.68
C GLY A 119 8.18 7.63 -15.92
N ASN A 120 8.75 8.45 -15.02
CA ASN A 120 10.10 8.96 -15.16
C ASN A 120 11.13 7.99 -14.59
N TRP A 121 11.64 7.10 -15.44
CA TRP A 121 12.66 6.12 -15.06
C TRP A 121 14.00 6.73 -14.64
N GLN A 122 14.32 7.96 -15.06
CA GLN A 122 15.57 8.64 -14.67
C GLN A 122 15.42 9.39 -13.34
N GLY A 123 14.18 9.66 -12.91
CA GLY A 123 13.88 10.28 -11.63
C GLY A 123 14.09 9.33 -10.46
N SER A 124 14.11 9.92 -9.26
CA SER A 124 14.34 9.24 -7.99
C SER A 124 13.31 8.15 -7.72
N ALA A 125 12.03 8.40 -8.04
CA ALA A 125 10.98 7.39 -7.96
C ALA A 125 11.24 6.20 -8.89
N GLY A 126 11.63 6.46 -10.14
CA GLY A 126 11.96 5.41 -11.11
C GLY A 126 13.17 4.57 -10.68
N GLN A 127 14.24 5.21 -10.22
CA GLN A 127 15.44 4.54 -9.72
C GLN A 127 15.15 3.73 -8.45
N PHE A 128 14.37 4.29 -7.52
CA PHE A 128 13.93 3.59 -6.32
C PHE A 128 13.05 2.38 -6.65
N LEU A 129 12.15 2.52 -7.62
CA LEU A 129 11.28 1.45 -8.10
C LEU A 129 12.08 0.27 -8.68
N LEU A 130 13.16 0.53 -9.42
CA LEU A 130 14.05 -0.51 -9.93
C LEU A 130 14.76 -1.28 -8.80
N GLN A 131 14.97 -0.65 -7.64
CA GLN A 131 15.58 -1.28 -6.47
C GLN A 131 14.57 -1.92 -5.52
N TRP A 132 13.26 -1.76 -5.77
CA TRP A 132 12.20 -2.14 -4.84
C TRP A 132 12.28 -3.61 -4.39
N TYR A 133 12.66 -4.54 -5.29
CA TYR A 133 12.83 -5.96 -4.95
C TYR A 133 14.29 -6.44 -4.83
N SER A 134 15.27 -5.53 -4.86
CA SER A 134 16.69 -5.89 -4.76
C SER A 134 17.09 -6.29 -3.34
N HIS A 135 16.66 -5.52 -2.34
CA HIS A 135 16.97 -5.79 -0.92
C HIS A 135 15.98 -6.72 -0.23
N SER A 136 14.88 -7.05 -0.90
CA SER A 136 14.00 -8.13 -0.46
C SER A 136 13.00 -8.51 -1.53
N THR A 137 12.65 -9.79 -1.56
CA THR A 137 11.69 -10.33 -2.52
C THR A 137 10.24 -10.32 -2.00
N HIS A 138 9.99 -9.77 -0.82
CA HIS A 138 8.65 -9.69 -0.25
C HIS A 138 7.80 -8.66 -1.01
N HIS A 139 6.53 -8.99 -1.26
CA HIS A 139 5.60 -8.15 -2.03
C HIS A 139 5.12 -6.89 -1.29
N GLN A 140 5.25 -6.88 0.03
CA GLN A 140 4.87 -5.75 0.89
C GLN A 140 6.10 -5.17 1.61
N ARG A 141 6.03 -3.88 1.92
CA ARG A 141 6.96 -3.13 2.76
C ARG A 141 6.20 -2.52 3.92
N LEU A 142 6.70 -2.66 5.14
CA LEU A 142 6.27 -1.85 6.25
C LEU A 142 6.87 -0.45 6.04
N VAL A 143 6.02 0.52 5.72
CA VAL A 143 6.40 1.92 5.58
C VAL A 143 6.22 2.58 6.93
N LEU A 144 7.27 3.19 7.45
CA LEU A 144 7.30 3.86 8.74
C LEU A 144 7.56 5.35 8.53
N ALA A 145 6.71 6.18 9.11
CA ALA A 145 6.97 7.60 9.26
C ALA A 145 7.78 7.83 10.56
N THR A 146 8.90 8.52 10.43
CA THR A 146 9.83 8.84 11.51
C THR A 146 10.21 10.31 11.44
N GLU A 147 10.78 10.84 12.52
CA GLU A 147 11.25 12.23 12.57
C GLU A 147 12.29 12.53 11.47
N ASP A 148 13.15 11.55 11.14
CA ASP A 148 14.20 11.70 10.13
C ASP A 148 13.72 11.49 8.67
N GLY A 149 12.46 11.10 8.47
CA GLY A 149 11.89 10.78 7.17
C GLY A 149 11.17 9.43 7.14
N ILE A 150 11.34 8.69 6.04
CA ILE A 150 10.61 7.45 5.77
C ILE A 150 11.56 6.25 5.84
N LEU A 151 11.15 5.22 6.57
CA LEU A 151 11.88 3.95 6.62
C LEU A 151 11.00 2.84 6.03
N LEU A 152 11.61 1.99 5.20
CA LEU A 152 10.95 0.81 4.68
C LEU A 152 11.61 -0.42 5.26
N ALA A 153 10.79 -1.30 5.83
CA ALA A 153 11.21 -2.58 6.35
C ALA A 153 10.45 -3.73 5.69
N ALA A 154 11.10 -4.86 5.45
CA ALA A 154 10.39 -6.11 5.17
C ALA A 154 11.29 -7.33 5.33
N PRO A 155 10.72 -8.54 5.28
CA PRO A 155 11.48 -9.78 5.29
C PRO A 155 12.45 -9.86 4.11
N PRO A 156 13.68 -10.40 4.26
CA PRO A 156 14.63 -10.54 3.14
C PRO A 156 14.07 -11.39 1.98
N GLN A 157 13.26 -12.40 2.32
CA GLN A 157 12.60 -13.28 1.35
C GLN A 157 11.09 -13.24 1.53
N ARG A 158 10.34 -13.55 0.47
CA ARG A 158 8.89 -13.63 0.56
C ARG A 158 8.46 -14.74 1.53
N VAL A 159 7.61 -14.39 2.49
CA VAL A 159 7.04 -15.29 3.50
C VAL A 159 5.52 -15.20 3.46
N THR A 160 4.84 -16.26 3.90
CA THR A 160 3.38 -16.28 4.06
C THR A 160 2.94 -15.86 5.46
N VAL A 161 3.77 -16.14 6.48
CA VAL A 161 3.44 -15.93 7.90
C VAL A 161 4.66 -15.35 8.61
N GLY A 162 4.42 -14.49 9.60
CA GLY A 162 5.48 -13.95 10.47
C GLY A 162 6.34 -12.85 9.82
N ARG A 163 5.78 -12.11 8.85
CA ARG A 163 6.46 -10.98 8.19
C ARG A 163 7.00 -9.95 9.19
N GLU A 164 6.27 -9.71 10.28
CA GLU A 164 6.62 -8.78 11.35
C GLU A 164 7.85 -9.24 12.13
N LYS A 165 8.07 -10.56 12.25
CA LYS A 165 9.21 -11.12 12.98
C LYS A 165 10.48 -11.20 12.14
N ALA A 166 10.33 -11.32 10.82
CA ALA A 166 11.43 -11.49 9.88
C ALA A 166 11.87 -10.17 9.22
N MET A 167 11.19 -9.05 9.51
CA MET A 167 11.48 -7.78 8.86
C MET A 167 12.85 -7.21 9.25
N GLN A 168 13.50 -6.63 8.26
CA GLN A 168 14.70 -5.83 8.39
C GLN A 168 14.52 -4.54 7.60
N ILE A 169 15.30 -3.51 7.90
CA ILE A 169 15.30 -2.27 7.11
C ILE A 169 15.86 -2.58 5.73
N VAL A 170 15.14 -2.17 4.69
CA VAL A 170 15.49 -2.41 3.27
C VAL A 170 15.73 -1.11 2.51
N ALA A 171 15.22 0.01 3.01
CA ALA A 171 15.52 1.34 2.51
C ALA A 171 15.30 2.40 3.59
N ARG A 172 16.04 3.50 3.48
CA ARG A 172 15.85 4.73 4.23
C ARG A 172 15.73 5.87 3.23
N LEU A 173 14.69 6.68 3.38
CA LEU A 173 14.47 7.88 2.58
C LEU A 173 14.42 9.06 3.55
N PRO A 174 15.53 9.81 3.69
CA PRO A 174 15.56 11.01 4.51
C PRO A 174 14.46 12.00 4.13
N ALA A 175 13.98 12.79 5.10
CA ALA A 175 12.93 13.80 4.86
C ALA A 175 13.30 14.82 3.77
N GLY A 176 14.60 15.08 3.57
CA GLY A 176 15.11 15.93 2.49
C GLY A 176 15.12 15.27 1.10
N GLU A 177 14.90 13.96 1.00
CA GLU A 177 14.89 13.22 -0.26
C GLU A 177 13.48 12.80 -0.67
N ALA A 178 12.63 12.38 0.27
CA ALA A 178 11.27 12.01 0.00
C ALA A 178 10.33 12.29 1.17
N LEU A 179 9.07 12.57 0.82
CA LEU A 179 7.96 12.79 1.75
C LEU A 179 6.84 11.80 1.44
N LEU A 180 6.13 11.38 2.49
CA LEU A 180 4.92 10.60 2.38
C LEU A 180 3.74 11.57 2.28
N VAL A 181 2.87 11.38 1.30
CA VAL A 181 1.76 12.30 1.01
C VAL A 181 0.46 11.51 0.83
N ASP A 182 -0.63 12.01 1.41
CA ASP A 182 -1.99 11.59 1.05
C ASP A 182 -2.43 12.47 -0.13
N PRO A 183 -2.61 11.90 -1.35
CA PRO A 183 -2.96 12.69 -2.53
C PRO A 183 -4.32 13.39 -2.42
N PHE A 184 -5.18 12.94 -1.50
CA PHE A 184 -6.50 13.52 -1.28
C PHE A 184 -6.57 14.40 -0.04
N SER A 185 -5.47 14.55 0.72
CA SER A 185 -5.44 15.33 1.95
C SER A 185 -6.59 14.98 2.92
N GLY A 186 -6.95 13.69 3.00
CA GLY A 186 -8.05 13.18 3.83
C GLY A 186 -9.46 13.42 3.32
N ALA A 187 -9.63 14.00 2.13
CA ALA A 187 -10.96 14.23 1.55
C ALA A 187 -11.70 12.91 1.28
N TYR A 188 -10.97 11.82 1.02
CA TYR A 188 -11.53 10.51 0.71
C TYR A 188 -10.90 9.42 1.57
N GLU A 189 -11.68 8.39 1.90
CA GLU A 189 -11.12 7.16 2.46
C GLU A 189 -10.45 6.37 1.32
N THR A 190 -9.15 6.18 1.47
CA THR A 190 -8.32 5.51 0.47
C THR A 190 -7.29 4.61 1.13
N ARG A 191 -6.70 3.73 0.30
CA ARG A 191 -5.45 3.02 0.62
C ARG A 191 -4.23 3.75 0.04
N MET A 192 -4.47 4.68 -0.88
CA MET A 192 -3.44 5.29 -1.70
C MET A 192 -2.63 6.32 -0.91
N LEU A 193 -1.32 6.14 -0.90
CA LEU A 193 -0.35 7.14 -0.48
C LEU A 193 0.71 7.30 -1.58
N LEU A 194 1.36 8.45 -1.60
CA LEU A 194 2.48 8.73 -2.51
C LEU A 194 3.77 8.90 -1.71
N LEU A 195 4.83 8.23 -2.16
CA LEU A 195 6.20 8.64 -1.86
C LEU A 195 6.58 9.68 -2.90
N ARG A 196 6.65 10.95 -2.49
CA ARG A 196 7.02 12.08 -3.35
C ARG A 196 8.47 12.46 -3.09
N PHE A 197 9.28 12.34 -4.12
CA PHE A 197 10.71 12.64 -4.05
C PHE A 197 10.97 14.12 -4.31
N ARG A 198 12.13 14.60 -3.85
CA ARG A 198 12.55 16.00 -3.98
C ARG A 198 12.61 16.50 -5.42
N ASP A 199 12.93 15.62 -6.36
CA ASP A 199 12.95 15.94 -7.79
C ASP A 199 11.55 16.04 -8.43
N GLY A 200 10.50 15.95 -7.62
CA GLY A 200 9.10 16.00 -8.04
C GLY A 200 8.55 14.66 -8.53
N SER A 201 9.41 13.64 -8.68
CA SER A 201 8.96 12.30 -9.06
C SER A 201 8.18 11.64 -7.92
N TRP A 202 7.28 10.73 -8.27
CA TRP A 202 6.43 10.07 -7.27
C TRP A 202 6.23 8.59 -7.53
N LEU A 203 6.05 7.84 -6.45
CA LEU A 203 5.71 6.42 -6.43
C LEU A 203 4.47 6.20 -5.56
N ARG A 204 3.44 5.58 -6.12
CA ARG A 204 2.23 5.19 -5.41
C ARG A 204 2.48 3.92 -4.60
N VAL A 205 2.03 3.94 -3.36
CA VAL A 205 1.94 2.77 -2.48
C VAL A 205 0.50 2.66 -1.96
N ASP A 206 0.02 1.44 -1.78
CA ASP A 206 -1.30 1.16 -1.24
C ASP A 206 -1.17 0.49 0.13
N THR A 207 -1.83 1.03 1.14
CA THR A 207 -1.88 0.48 2.49
C THR A 207 -2.81 -0.74 2.57
N GLU A 208 -2.56 -1.65 3.50
CA GLU A 208 -3.42 -2.83 3.71
C GLU A 208 -4.85 -2.43 4.15
N GLU A 209 -4.93 -1.49 5.10
CA GLU A 209 -6.18 -0.96 5.65
C GLU A 209 -6.60 0.33 4.92
N LEU A 210 -7.91 0.54 4.70
CA LEU A 210 -8.46 1.85 4.31
C LEU A 210 -8.23 2.82 5.47
N ARG A 211 -7.72 4.02 5.18
CA ARG A 211 -7.47 5.06 6.20
C ARG A 211 -6.59 4.57 7.36
N SER A 212 -5.44 4.01 7.01
CA SER A 212 -4.47 3.46 7.95
C SER A 212 -3.88 4.48 8.93
N ASP A 213 -3.01 3.99 9.83
CA ASP A 213 -2.27 4.82 10.76
C ASP A 213 -1.42 5.90 10.07
N LEU A 214 -0.90 5.62 8.88
CA LEU A 214 -0.18 6.59 8.06
C LEU A 214 -1.10 7.72 7.57
N HIS A 215 -2.31 7.42 7.11
CA HIS A 215 -3.28 8.45 6.72
C HIS A 215 -3.63 9.36 7.90
N THR A 216 -3.91 8.75 9.06
CA THR A 216 -4.21 9.51 10.29
C THR A 216 -3.05 10.40 10.72
N TYR A 217 -1.82 9.93 10.51
CA TYR A 217 -0.61 10.68 10.79
C TYR A 217 -0.46 11.89 9.86
N LEU A 218 -0.62 11.68 8.56
CA LEU A 218 -0.49 12.74 7.54
C LEU A 218 -1.50 13.87 7.73
N LEU A 219 -2.72 13.57 8.18
CA LEU A 219 -3.74 14.59 8.49
C LEU A 219 -3.36 15.53 9.65
N ARG A 220 -2.38 15.15 10.48
CA ARG A 220 -1.92 15.95 11.61
C ARG A 220 -0.67 16.75 11.29
N GLN A 221 0.00 16.42 10.19
CA GLN A 221 1.17 17.15 9.75
C GLN A 221 0.70 18.46 9.09
N PRO A 222 1.41 19.58 9.33
CA PRO A 222 1.16 20.79 8.56
C PRO A 222 1.35 20.47 7.07
N LEU A 223 0.43 20.92 6.22
CA LEU A 223 0.57 20.76 4.78
C LEU A 223 1.94 21.34 4.36
N PRO A 224 2.74 20.62 3.57
CA PRO A 224 3.96 21.20 3.03
C PRO A 224 3.58 22.42 2.17
N ASP A 225 4.24 23.55 2.41
CA ASP A 225 4.08 24.75 1.59
C ASP A 225 4.35 24.39 0.12
N ASN A 226 3.40 24.71 -0.76
CA ASN A 226 3.46 24.47 -2.20
C ASN A 226 4.56 25.31 -2.89
#